data_AF-A0A0U4VRR6-F1
#
_entry.id   AF-A0A0U4VRR6-F1
#
_cell.length_a   1.000
_cell.length_b   1.000
_cell.length_c   1.000
_cell.angle_alpha   90.00
_cell.angle_beta   90.00
_cell.angle_gamma   90.00
#
_symmetry.space_group_name_H-M   'P 1'
#
loop_
_entity.id
_entity.type
_entity.pdbx_description
1 polymer ?
#
loop_
_entity_poly.entity_id
_entity_poly.type
_entity_poly.pdbx_seq_one_letter_code
_entity_poly.pdbx_strand_id
1 'polypeptide(L)'
;MESIYRTIFFCQRVNDNYNIFYGHSIYWKLTSLDYVIDGWKRKNIQGDIYAFFVDLPSFDAIDQLISSKRLEINANAKKHILIFQWEQSDANFLINDASDNEYKPFISLCSKAIYYYSTIESEFIEDFLREKKESISRLEEEYITPLAKNPHLLNTFAIYTPTRIETSLQNVRDQKNHITGVEFHINDIFGEYQDCQVNFLLSSEGENDKGSFKLSDEPKIISTRFDPDYMEISIQHGEEVVFEEKCYFVKSININMKIISGSIKTNSGTVPTHSSSSFTIGGDSE
;
A
#
# COMPACT_ATOMS: atom_id res chain seq x y z
N MET A 1 8.34 -9.72 22.49
CA MET A 1 7.31 -9.73 21.44
C MET A 1 7.67 -10.86 20.50
N GLU A 2 6.75 -11.80 20.27
CA GLU A 2 6.96 -12.83 19.26
C GLU A 2 6.73 -12.20 17.87
N SER A 3 7.42 -12.72 16.85
CA SER A 3 7.28 -12.24 15.49
C SER A 3 7.13 -13.42 14.54
N ILE A 4 6.31 -13.24 13.53
CA ILE A 4 6.01 -14.26 12.54
C ILE A 4 6.07 -13.67 11.14
N TYR A 5 6.04 -14.54 10.15
CA TYR A 5 5.92 -14.21 8.75
C TYR A 5 4.59 -14.75 8.24
N ARG A 6 3.58 -13.87 8.21
CA ARG A 6 2.23 -14.21 7.76
C ARG A 6 2.25 -14.37 6.26
N THR A 7 2.20 -15.62 5.82
CA THR A 7 2.46 -16.01 4.43
C THR A 7 1.19 -16.50 3.76
N ILE A 8 0.95 -16.03 2.54
CA ILE A 8 -0.13 -16.50 1.66
C ILE A 8 0.40 -16.77 0.25
N PHE A 9 -0.12 -17.84 -0.35
CA PHE A 9 0.10 -18.22 -1.73
C PHE A 9 -1.22 -18.41 -2.44
N PHE A 10 -1.31 -17.85 -3.65
CA PHE A 10 -2.36 -18.16 -4.60
C PHE A 10 -1.81 -19.08 -5.67
N CYS A 11 -2.52 -20.20 -5.87
CA CYS A 11 -2.05 -21.28 -6.69
C CYS A 11 -3.11 -21.72 -7.69
N GLN A 12 -2.65 -22.10 -8.88
CA GLN A 12 -3.43 -22.86 -9.84
C GLN A 12 -3.09 -24.34 -9.69
N ARG A 13 -4.10 -25.19 -9.56
CA ARG A 13 -3.93 -26.64 -9.58
C ARG A 13 -3.69 -27.10 -11.01
N VAL A 14 -2.53 -27.70 -11.24
CA VAL A 14 -2.15 -28.32 -12.51
C VAL A 14 -1.79 -29.78 -12.23
N ASN A 15 -2.63 -30.70 -12.70
CA ASN A 15 -2.58 -32.12 -12.34
C ASN A 15 -2.72 -32.31 -10.80
N ASP A 16 -1.72 -32.93 -10.17
CA ASP A 16 -1.66 -33.15 -8.72
C ASP A 16 -0.78 -32.14 -7.97
N ASN A 17 -0.25 -31.14 -8.68
CA ASN A 17 0.57 -30.07 -8.11
C ASN A 17 -0.18 -28.74 -8.11
N TYR A 18 0.32 -27.81 -7.30
CA TYR A 18 -0.17 -26.45 -7.20
C TYR A 18 0.94 -25.49 -7.61
N ASN A 19 0.80 -24.88 -8.77
CA ASN A 19 1.73 -23.87 -9.27
C ASN A 19 1.34 -22.53 -8.66
N ILE A 20 2.28 -21.90 -7.95
CA ILE A 20 2.05 -20.60 -7.34
C ILE A 20 2.13 -19.54 -8.44
N PHE A 21 1.11 -18.70 -8.55
CA PHE A 21 1.09 -17.55 -9.46
C PHE A 21 1.13 -16.22 -8.72
N TYR A 22 1.02 -16.20 -7.41
CA TYR A 22 1.27 -15.02 -6.57
C TYR A 22 1.46 -15.47 -5.13
N GLY A 23 2.26 -14.75 -4.37
CA GLY A 23 2.16 -14.81 -2.92
C GLY A 23 2.79 -13.60 -2.25
N HIS A 24 2.62 -13.54 -0.95
CA HIS A 24 3.40 -12.63 -0.13
C HIS A 24 3.59 -13.19 1.26
N SER A 25 4.58 -12.64 1.95
CA SER A 25 4.75 -12.80 3.37
C SER A 25 4.93 -11.44 4.02
N ILE A 26 4.26 -11.21 5.14
CA ILE A 26 4.39 -9.97 5.92
C ILE A 26 5.05 -10.30 7.24
N TYR A 27 6.17 -9.64 7.53
CA TYR A 27 6.77 -9.70 8.87
C TYR A 27 5.82 -9.02 9.86
N TRP A 28 5.35 -9.77 10.86
CA TRP A 28 4.32 -9.33 11.78
C TRP A 28 4.78 -9.53 13.22
N LYS A 29 5.02 -8.42 13.92
CA LYS A 29 5.21 -8.41 15.37
C LYS A 29 3.85 -8.59 16.04
N LEU A 30 3.70 -9.66 16.81
CA LEU A 30 2.43 -10.05 17.45
C LEU A 30 2.21 -9.27 18.74
N THR A 31 1.00 -8.75 18.90
CA THR A 31 0.46 -8.20 20.14
C THR A 31 -0.41 -9.24 20.85
N SER A 32 -0.89 -8.92 22.05
CA SER A 32 -1.82 -9.79 22.79
C SER A 32 -3.18 -9.99 22.14
N LEU A 33 -3.52 -9.19 21.11
CA LEU A 33 -4.79 -9.27 20.39
C LEU A 33 -4.67 -10.05 19.08
N ASP A 34 -3.45 -10.37 18.65
CA ASP A 34 -3.22 -11.09 17.42
C ASP A 34 -3.41 -12.60 17.59
N TYR A 35 -3.96 -13.24 16.56
CA TYR A 35 -4.05 -14.69 16.46
C TYR A 35 -2.89 -15.25 15.62
N VAL A 36 -2.61 -16.53 15.82
CA VAL A 36 -1.60 -17.30 15.07
C VAL A 36 -2.29 -18.37 14.23
N ILE A 37 -1.78 -18.58 13.02
CA ILE A 37 -2.24 -19.61 12.09
C ILE A 37 -1.38 -20.86 12.23
N ASP A 38 -1.86 -21.80 13.06
CA ASP A 38 -1.17 -23.07 13.28
C ASP A 38 -1.26 -24.00 12.07
N GLY A 39 -0.11 -24.21 11.44
CA GLY A 39 0.08 -25.10 10.29
C GLY A 39 -0.61 -24.62 9.02
N TRP A 40 -0.32 -25.32 7.93
CA TRP A 40 -0.83 -24.95 6.60
C TRP A 40 -2.35 -25.07 6.52
N LYS A 41 -2.99 -24.00 6.07
CA LYS A 41 -4.40 -23.97 5.70
C LYS A 41 -4.54 -23.93 4.19
N ARG A 42 -5.67 -24.44 3.70
CA ARG A 42 -6.01 -24.45 2.28
C ARG A 42 -7.48 -24.06 2.08
N LYS A 43 -7.73 -23.14 1.16
CA LYS A 43 -9.07 -22.76 0.69
C LYS A 43 -9.15 -22.94 -0.83
N ASN A 44 -10.24 -23.52 -1.32
CA ASN A 44 -10.55 -23.46 -2.74
C ASN A 44 -11.33 -22.17 -3.00
N ILE A 45 -10.86 -21.35 -3.93
CA ILE A 45 -11.52 -20.09 -4.28
C ILE A 45 -12.62 -20.36 -5.30
N GLN A 46 -12.20 -20.90 -6.45
CA GLN A 46 -13.11 -21.34 -7.51
C GLN A 46 -12.33 -22.20 -8.52
N GLY A 47 -12.92 -23.34 -8.89
CA GLY A 47 -12.34 -24.24 -9.89
C GLY A 47 -10.96 -24.75 -9.49
N ASP A 48 -9.97 -24.49 -10.35
CA ASP A 48 -8.57 -24.85 -10.16
C ASP A 48 -7.76 -23.82 -9.35
N ILE A 49 -8.37 -22.74 -8.84
CA ILE A 49 -7.68 -21.70 -8.06
C ILE A 49 -7.84 -21.92 -6.56
N TYR A 50 -6.74 -21.85 -5.83
CA TYR A 50 -6.64 -22.13 -4.40
C TYR A 50 -5.78 -21.08 -3.69
N ALA A 51 -6.08 -20.87 -2.40
CA ALA A 51 -5.23 -20.13 -1.48
C ALA A 51 -4.65 -21.08 -0.42
N PHE A 52 -3.35 -20.94 -0.16
CA PHE A 52 -2.63 -21.59 0.92
C PHE A 52 -2.05 -20.53 1.84
N PHE A 53 -2.13 -20.71 3.15
CA PHE A 53 -1.61 -19.72 4.09
C PHE A 53 -1.15 -20.36 5.39
N VAL A 54 -0.17 -19.73 6.03
CA VAL A 54 0.48 -20.19 7.27
C VAL A 54 1.24 -19.01 7.91
N ASP A 55 1.44 -19.06 9.21
CA ASP A 55 2.40 -18.20 9.89
C ASP A 55 3.74 -18.95 10.02
N LEU A 56 4.80 -18.43 9.39
CA LEU A 56 6.16 -18.99 9.46
C LEU A 56 6.96 -18.31 10.59
N PRO A 57 7.87 -19.04 11.26
CA PRO A 57 8.55 -18.52 12.44
C PRO A 57 9.74 -17.59 12.14
N SER A 58 10.29 -17.62 10.92
CA SER A 58 11.51 -16.88 10.59
C SER A 58 11.67 -16.60 9.09
N PHE A 59 12.57 -15.67 8.77
CA PHE A 59 12.98 -15.39 7.40
C PHE A 59 13.63 -16.60 6.74
N ASP A 60 14.51 -17.31 7.47
CA ASP A 60 15.16 -18.53 6.98
C ASP A 60 14.15 -19.59 6.52
N ALA A 61 13.00 -19.69 7.20
CA ALA A 61 11.94 -20.59 6.77
C ALA A 61 11.41 -20.19 5.39
N ILE A 62 11.19 -18.90 5.14
CA ILE A 62 10.77 -18.39 3.82
C ILE A 62 11.86 -18.64 2.77
N ASP A 63 13.10 -18.30 3.09
CA ASP A 63 14.23 -18.45 2.15
C ASP A 63 14.41 -19.91 1.72
N GLN A 64 14.24 -20.85 2.65
CA GLN A 64 14.21 -22.28 2.34
C GLN A 64 13.06 -22.66 1.41
N LEU A 65 11.85 -22.09 1.58
CA LEU A 65 10.72 -22.35 0.68
C LEU A 65 11.01 -21.87 -0.75
N ILE A 66 11.58 -20.69 -0.88
CA ILE A 66 11.91 -20.09 -2.17
C ILE A 66 13.01 -20.89 -2.85
N SER A 67 14.08 -21.21 -2.10
CA SER A 67 15.25 -21.91 -2.60
C SER A 67 14.96 -23.35 -3.02
N SER A 68 14.04 -24.05 -2.33
CA SER A 68 13.73 -25.45 -2.65
C SER A 68 12.97 -25.61 -3.96
N LYS A 69 12.34 -24.54 -4.47
CA LYS A 69 11.42 -24.51 -5.63
C LYS A 69 10.21 -25.46 -5.55
N ARG A 70 10.14 -26.30 -4.53
CA ARG A 70 9.13 -27.33 -4.31
C ARG A 70 8.95 -27.53 -2.82
N LEU A 71 7.70 -27.48 -2.37
CA LEU A 71 7.35 -27.69 -0.97
C LEU A 71 6.25 -28.74 -0.84
N GLU A 72 6.50 -29.75 -0.02
CA GLU A 72 5.46 -30.68 0.43
C GLU A 72 4.86 -30.17 1.73
N ILE A 73 3.54 -29.91 1.72
CA ILE A 73 2.82 -29.43 2.90
C ILE A 73 1.70 -30.39 3.26
N ASN A 74 1.36 -30.43 4.54
CA ASN A 74 0.14 -31.06 5.02
C ASN A 74 -0.87 -29.98 5.37
N ALA A 75 -1.90 -29.82 4.53
CA ALA A 75 -2.98 -28.88 4.77
C ALA A 75 -4.31 -29.64 4.84
N ASN A 76 -5.06 -29.42 5.94
CA ASN A 76 -6.32 -30.10 6.24
C ASN A 76 -6.21 -31.64 6.17
N ALA A 77 -5.14 -32.19 6.78
CA ALA A 77 -4.83 -33.62 6.81
C ALA A 77 -4.58 -34.27 5.43
N LYS A 78 -4.25 -33.48 4.41
CA LYS A 78 -3.89 -33.96 3.07
C LYS A 78 -2.53 -33.40 2.68
N LYS A 79 -1.72 -34.24 2.02
CA LYS A 79 -0.45 -33.82 1.43
C LYS A 79 -0.71 -33.06 0.12
N HIS A 80 -0.04 -31.93 -0.05
CA HIS A 80 -0.05 -31.13 -1.28
C HIS A 80 1.39 -30.76 -1.65
N ILE A 81 1.62 -30.56 -2.94
CA ILE A 81 2.92 -30.11 -3.47
C ILE A 81 2.71 -28.72 -4.06
N LEU A 82 3.40 -27.74 -3.48
CA LEU A 82 3.49 -26.38 -4.03
C LEU A 82 4.76 -26.25 -4.87
N ILE A 83 4.64 -25.63 -6.04
CA ILE A 83 5.74 -25.40 -6.99
C ILE A 83 5.98 -23.90 -7.11
N PHE A 84 7.25 -23.51 -6.97
CA PHE A 84 7.72 -22.13 -7.03
C PHE A 84 8.63 -21.98 -8.26
N GLN A 85 8.41 -20.92 -9.03
CA GLN A 85 9.07 -20.73 -10.33
C GLN A 85 9.82 -19.40 -10.44
N TRP A 86 10.15 -18.77 -9.32
CA TRP A 86 10.90 -17.51 -9.29
C TRP A 86 12.40 -17.73 -9.59
N GLU A 87 12.97 -16.82 -10.36
CA GLU A 87 14.35 -16.90 -10.86
C GLU A 87 15.17 -15.68 -10.46
N GLN A 88 14.51 -14.56 -10.23
CA GLN A 88 15.13 -13.28 -9.90
C GLN A 88 14.65 -12.82 -8.52
N SER A 89 15.46 -11.98 -7.90
CA SER A 89 15.10 -11.28 -6.67
C SER A 89 15.58 -9.85 -6.70
N ASP A 90 14.78 -8.94 -6.17
CA ASP A 90 15.17 -7.55 -5.98
C ASP A 90 14.69 -7.02 -4.62
N ALA A 91 15.45 -6.11 -4.03
CA ALA A 91 15.12 -5.46 -2.77
C ALA A 91 14.74 -4.00 -3.06
N ASN A 92 13.56 -3.60 -2.63
CA ASN A 92 13.06 -2.26 -2.85
C ASN A 92 12.73 -1.56 -1.52
N PHE A 93 13.03 -0.27 -1.46
CA PHE A 93 12.58 0.61 -0.40
C PHE A 93 11.29 1.29 -0.85
N LEU A 94 10.20 1.05 -0.11
CA LEU A 94 8.88 1.53 -0.46
C LEU A 94 8.67 2.92 0.10
N ILE A 95 8.58 3.89 -0.80
CA ILE A 95 8.22 5.27 -0.46
C ILE A 95 6.69 5.38 -0.46
N ASN A 96 6.13 5.95 0.60
CA ASN A 96 4.72 6.29 0.67
C ASN A 96 4.50 7.61 -0.08
N ASP A 97 4.39 7.54 -1.41
CA ASP A 97 4.15 8.70 -2.26
C ASP A 97 2.67 8.79 -2.61
N ALA A 98 2.00 9.87 -2.18
CA ALA A 98 0.58 10.10 -2.44
C ALA A 98 0.26 10.29 -3.94
N SER A 99 1.27 10.54 -4.79
CA SER A 99 1.11 10.63 -6.24
C SER A 99 1.24 9.29 -6.97
N ASP A 100 1.72 8.25 -6.27
CA ASP A 100 1.95 6.93 -6.83
C ASP A 100 0.67 6.08 -6.81
N ASN A 101 0.42 5.35 -7.91
CA ASN A 101 -0.75 4.47 -8.09
C ASN A 101 -0.39 2.98 -7.96
N GLU A 102 0.85 2.64 -7.62
CA GLU A 102 1.28 1.26 -7.42
C GLU A 102 0.55 0.58 -6.26
N TYR A 103 0.12 -0.66 -6.45
CA TYR A 103 -0.40 -1.47 -5.35
C TYR A 103 0.74 -1.89 -4.42
N LYS A 104 0.66 -1.47 -3.17
CA LYS A 104 1.51 -2.02 -2.09
C LYS A 104 0.55 -2.53 -1.00
N PRO A 105 0.58 -3.82 -0.63
CA PRO A 105 -0.24 -4.29 0.47
C PRO A 105 0.26 -3.61 1.75
N PHE A 106 -0.64 -2.89 2.43
CA PHE A 106 -0.35 -2.12 3.65
C PHE A 106 0.62 -0.92 3.45
N ILE A 107 0.49 -0.16 2.34
CA ILE A 107 1.35 1.00 1.96
C ILE A 107 1.72 1.88 3.16
N SER A 108 0.75 2.25 4.00
CA SER A 108 0.97 3.19 5.09
C SER A 108 1.87 2.65 6.21
N LEU A 109 2.22 1.36 6.20
CA LEU A 109 2.98 0.73 7.27
C LEU A 109 4.23 -0.01 6.77
N CYS A 110 4.44 -0.15 5.45
CA CYS A 110 5.54 -0.92 4.85
C CYS A 110 6.58 -0.03 4.18
N SER A 111 7.84 -0.19 4.55
CA SER A 111 8.95 0.58 3.96
C SER A 111 10.01 -0.27 3.26
N LYS A 112 9.99 -1.60 3.44
CA LYS A 112 10.93 -2.52 2.76
C LYS A 112 10.18 -3.69 2.16
N ALA A 113 10.53 -4.03 0.93
CA ALA A 113 10.05 -5.22 0.26
C ALA A 113 11.20 -5.97 -0.41
N ILE A 114 11.15 -7.30 -0.36
CA ILE A 114 11.99 -8.16 -1.20
C ILE A 114 11.05 -8.88 -2.14
N TYR A 115 11.23 -8.69 -3.44
CA TYR A 115 10.45 -9.32 -4.49
C TYR A 115 11.23 -10.50 -5.07
N TYR A 116 10.57 -11.62 -5.25
CA TYR A 116 11.04 -12.78 -6.00
C TYR A 116 10.11 -12.97 -7.18
N TYR A 117 10.64 -12.98 -8.39
CA TYR A 117 9.81 -12.98 -9.60
C TYR A 117 10.47 -13.73 -10.74
N SER A 118 9.66 -14.01 -11.76
CA SER A 118 10.14 -14.46 -13.06
C SER A 118 9.42 -13.69 -14.15
N THR A 119 10.14 -13.35 -15.21
CA THR A 119 9.57 -12.64 -16.34
C THR A 119 8.52 -13.52 -17.03
N ILE A 120 7.31 -13.00 -17.19
CA ILE A 120 6.26 -13.63 -18.01
C ILE A 120 5.96 -12.70 -19.17
N GLU A 121 5.73 -13.29 -20.34
CA GLU A 121 5.24 -12.59 -21.51
C GLU A 121 3.82 -12.02 -21.26
N SER A 122 3.58 -10.77 -21.66
CA SER A 122 2.30 -10.07 -21.41
C SER A 122 1.08 -10.82 -21.94
N GLU A 123 1.21 -11.52 -23.08
CA GLU A 123 0.13 -12.29 -23.69
C GLU A 123 -0.39 -13.39 -22.75
N PHE A 124 0.50 -14.10 -22.05
CA PHE A 124 0.11 -15.12 -21.08
C PHE A 124 -0.61 -14.53 -19.87
N ILE A 125 -0.21 -13.33 -19.44
CA ILE A 125 -0.87 -12.63 -18.32
C ILE A 125 -2.30 -12.25 -18.70
N GLU A 126 -2.49 -11.65 -19.87
CA GLU A 126 -3.81 -11.24 -20.36
C GLU A 126 -4.74 -12.45 -20.55
N ASP A 127 -4.21 -13.53 -21.13
CA ASP A 127 -4.95 -14.77 -21.33
C ASP A 127 -5.35 -15.42 -20.00
N PHE A 128 -4.42 -15.48 -19.03
CA PHE A 128 -4.69 -16.01 -17.69
C PHE A 128 -5.78 -15.20 -16.97
N LEU A 129 -5.66 -13.87 -16.94
CA LEU A 129 -6.63 -12.99 -16.29
C LEU A 129 -8.01 -13.07 -16.97
N ARG A 130 -8.04 -13.22 -18.30
CA ARG A 130 -9.29 -13.40 -19.06
C ARG A 130 -9.94 -14.75 -18.77
N GLU A 131 -9.19 -15.84 -18.80
CA GLU A 131 -9.69 -17.20 -18.54
C GLU A 131 -10.17 -17.36 -17.09
N LYS A 132 -9.42 -16.80 -16.14
CA LYS A 132 -9.66 -16.97 -14.70
C LYS A 132 -10.44 -15.80 -14.07
N LYS A 133 -11.07 -14.94 -14.87
CA LYS A 133 -11.71 -13.68 -14.43
C LYS A 133 -12.57 -13.83 -13.18
N GLU A 134 -13.46 -14.81 -13.13
CA GLU A 134 -14.36 -15.02 -11.99
C GLU A 134 -13.59 -15.43 -10.73
N SER A 135 -12.66 -16.39 -10.86
CA SER A 135 -11.84 -16.87 -9.75
C SER A 135 -10.93 -15.78 -9.20
N ILE A 136 -10.35 -14.95 -10.09
CA ILE A 136 -9.55 -13.79 -9.68
C ILE A 136 -10.42 -12.79 -8.95
N SER A 137 -11.57 -12.38 -9.51
CA SER A 137 -12.49 -11.43 -8.84
C SER A 137 -12.84 -11.85 -7.42
N ARG A 138 -13.19 -13.12 -7.20
CA ARG A 138 -13.48 -13.65 -5.85
C ARG A 138 -12.27 -13.60 -4.92
N LEU A 139 -11.10 -13.92 -5.44
CA LEU A 139 -9.84 -13.85 -4.69
C LEU A 139 -9.52 -12.40 -4.29
N GLU A 140 -9.72 -11.43 -5.19
CA GLU A 140 -9.51 -10.01 -4.86
C GLU A 140 -10.50 -9.51 -3.80
N GLU A 141 -11.76 -9.97 -3.86
CA GLU A 141 -12.78 -9.66 -2.85
C GLU A 141 -12.45 -10.24 -1.47
N GLU A 142 -11.95 -11.48 -1.42
CA GLU A 142 -11.68 -12.18 -0.15
C GLU A 142 -10.36 -11.76 0.51
N TYR A 143 -9.32 -11.47 -0.28
CA TYR A 143 -7.96 -11.23 0.23
C TYR A 143 -7.40 -9.84 -0.12
N ILE A 144 -8.21 -8.97 -0.73
CA ILE A 144 -7.87 -7.56 -1.02
C ILE A 144 -6.54 -7.48 -1.80
N THR A 145 -6.39 -8.35 -2.80
CA THR A 145 -5.22 -8.39 -3.69
C THR A 145 -5.67 -8.07 -5.14
N PRO A 146 -5.42 -6.85 -5.66
CA PRO A 146 -5.92 -6.38 -6.94
C PRO A 146 -5.00 -6.79 -8.10
N LEU A 147 -4.89 -8.10 -8.34
CA LEU A 147 -4.09 -8.71 -9.42
C LEU A 147 -4.54 -8.23 -10.82
N ALA A 148 -5.83 -8.01 -11.05
CA ALA A 148 -6.36 -7.55 -12.33
C ALA A 148 -5.94 -6.10 -12.66
N LYS A 149 -5.83 -5.25 -11.65
CA LYS A 149 -5.31 -3.88 -11.80
C LYS A 149 -3.78 -3.83 -11.83
N ASN A 150 -3.12 -4.83 -11.23
CA ASN A 150 -1.67 -4.90 -11.08
C ASN A 150 -1.15 -6.24 -11.64
N PRO A 151 -1.23 -6.45 -12.96
CA PRO A 151 -0.85 -7.71 -13.60
C PRO A 151 0.62 -8.08 -13.39
N HIS A 152 1.49 -7.09 -13.14
CA HIS A 152 2.91 -7.30 -12.83
C HIS A 152 3.13 -8.09 -11.53
N LEU A 153 2.13 -8.20 -10.65
CA LEU A 153 2.20 -9.03 -9.45
C LEU A 153 2.11 -10.54 -9.77
N LEU A 154 1.64 -10.91 -10.96
CA LEU A 154 1.60 -12.31 -11.35
C LEU A 154 3.02 -12.89 -11.43
N ASN A 155 3.15 -14.12 -10.96
CA ASN A 155 4.38 -14.86 -10.74
C ASN A 155 5.42 -14.09 -9.92
N THR A 156 4.93 -13.37 -8.91
CA THR A 156 5.75 -12.69 -7.92
C THR A 156 5.44 -13.22 -6.53
N PHE A 157 6.46 -13.27 -5.68
CA PHE A 157 6.34 -13.37 -4.25
C PHE A 157 7.07 -12.24 -3.56
N ALA A 158 6.38 -11.56 -2.66
CA ALA A 158 6.93 -10.40 -1.97
C ALA A 158 7.02 -10.64 -0.46
N ILE A 159 8.16 -10.31 0.13
CA ILE A 159 8.34 -10.26 1.58
C ILE A 159 8.29 -8.79 2.00
N TYR A 160 7.25 -8.41 2.72
CA TYR A 160 7.06 -7.06 3.23
C TYR A 160 7.50 -6.95 4.68
N THR A 161 8.28 -5.92 4.98
CA THR A 161 8.68 -5.58 6.35
C THR A 161 8.05 -4.24 6.73
N PRO A 162 7.01 -4.25 7.59
CA PRO A 162 6.40 -3.04 8.06
C PRO A 162 7.23 -2.34 9.13
N THR A 163 7.34 -1.02 9.02
CA THR A 163 7.80 -0.14 10.10
C THR A 163 6.71 0.24 11.06
N ARG A 164 5.44 0.26 10.60
CA ARG A 164 4.28 0.72 11.36
C ARG A 164 4.42 2.11 11.95
N ILE A 165 5.03 2.99 11.17
CA ILE A 165 5.03 4.42 11.43
C ILE A 165 3.79 5.00 10.74
N GLU A 166 2.97 5.71 11.50
CA GLU A 166 1.81 6.44 10.99
C GLU A 166 2.07 7.93 11.10
N THR A 167 1.68 8.66 10.07
CA THR A 167 1.91 10.09 9.92
C THR A 167 0.58 10.78 9.71
N SER A 168 0.39 11.92 10.38
CA SER A 168 -0.72 12.81 10.14
C SER A 168 -0.21 14.24 10.17
N LEU A 169 -0.54 15.00 9.14
CA LEU A 169 -0.03 16.35 8.97
C LEU A 169 -1.16 17.33 8.78
N GLN A 170 -1.01 18.49 9.39
CA GLN A 170 -2.01 19.55 9.35
C GLN A 170 -1.32 20.89 9.15
N ASN A 171 -1.82 21.68 8.20
CA ASN A 171 -1.39 23.07 8.05
C ASN A 171 -1.86 23.86 9.26
N VAL A 172 -0.93 24.58 9.88
CA VAL A 172 -1.21 25.50 10.99
C VAL A 172 -1.20 26.91 10.43
N ARG A 173 -2.34 27.60 10.55
CA ARG A 173 -2.48 29.02 10.22
C ARG A 173 -2.99 29.76 11.45
N ASP A 174 -2.10 30.49 12.12
CA ASP A 174 -2.47 31.42 13.18
C ASP A 174 -2.44 32.85 12.64
N GLN A 175 -3.63 33.35 12.27
CA GLN A 175 -3.82 34.70 11.76
C GLN A 175 -3.44 35.79 12.77
N LYS A 176 -3.48 35.52 14.08
CA LYS A 176 -3.16 36.52 15.12
C LYS A 176 -1.66 36.67 15.31
N ASN A 177 -0.91 35.59 15.14
CA ASN A 177 0.54 35.56 15.36
C ASN A 177 1.34 35.52 14.04
N HIS A 178 0.67 35.60 12.89
CA HIS A 178 1.26 35.45 11.56
C HIS A 178 2.11 34.17 11.41
N ILE A 179 1.65 33.08 12.03
CA ILE A 179 2.32 31.78 11.92
C ILE A 179 1.63 31.01 10.80
N THR A 180 2.41 30.69 9.77
CA THR A 180 2.09 29.64 8.80
C THR A 180 3.04 28.48 9.07
N GLY A 181 2.61 27.25 8.87
CA GLY A 181 3.45 26.10 9.16
C GLY A 181 2.73 24.77 9.03
N VAL A 182 3.40 23.72 9.49
CA VAL A 182 2.87 22.35 9.50
C VAL A 182 3.07 21.75 10.88
N GLU A 183 2.01 21.14 11.40
CA GLU A 183 2.07 20.26 12.56
C GLU A 183 2.21 18.82 12.09
N PHE A 184 3.25 18.15 12.59
CA PHE A 184 3.59 16.77 12.32
C PHE A 184 3.16 15.91 13.51
N HIS A 185 2.27 14.95 13.28
CA HIS A 185 1.97 13.86 14.19
C HIS A 185 2.60 12.61 13.60
N ILE A 186 3.64 12.07 14.23
CA ILE A 186 4.30 10.85 13.75
C ILE A 186 4.24 9.84 14.89
N ASN A 187 3.41 8.81 14.71
CA ASN A 187 3.17 7.77 15.69
C ASN A 187 3.97 6.52 15.30
N ASP A 188 4.93 6.15 16.13
CA ASP A 188 5.64 4.88 16.03
C ASP A 188 4.95 3.84 16.91
N ILE A 189 4.08 3.04 16.30
CA ILE A 189 3.19 2.09 16.98
C ILE A 189 3.94 1.13 17.92
N PHE A 190 5.19 0.80 17.60
CA PHE A 190 5.98 -0.14 18.38
C PHE A 190 7.08 0.51 19.24
N GLY A 191 7.28 1.82 19.12
CA GLY A 191 8.33 2.55 19.82
C GLY A 191 9.75 2.09 19.46
N GLU A 192 9.95 1.48 18.28
CA GLU A 192 11.24 0.96 17.82
C GLU A 192 12.18 2.05 17.31
N TYR A 193 11.62 3.16 16.84
CA TYR A 193 12.31 4.27 16.17
C TYR A 193 12.23 5.57 16.98
N GLN A 194 11.80 5.53 18.24
CA GLN A 194 11.84 6.70 19.12
C GLN A 194 13.24 7.31 19.14
N ASP A 195 13.32 8.65 19.19
CA ASP A 195 14.57 9.42 19.10
C ASP A 195 15.37 9.25 17.79
N CYS A 196 14.84 8.55 16.78
CA CYS A 196 15.41 8.57 15.43
C CYS A 196 15.32 9.98 14.83
N GLN A 197 16.21 10.27 13.88
CA GLN A 197 16.21 11.57 13.22
C GLN A 197 15.13 11.59 12.14
N VAL A 198 14.18 12.53 12.26
CA VAL A 198 13.23 12.86 11.20
C VAL A 198 13.82 14.01 10.42
N ASN A 199 13.96 13.86 9.11
CA ASN A 199 14.29 14.95 8.18
C ASN A 199 13.03 15.32 7.41
N PHE A 200 12.81 16.60 7.20
CA PHE A 200 11.65 17.09 6.44
C PHE A 200 12.09 18.09 5.37
N LEU A 201 11.29 18.14 4.31
CA LEU A 201 11.26 19.18 3.29
C LEU A 201 9.81 19.65 3.15
N LEU A 202 9.60 20.95 3.28
CA LEU A 202 8.34 21.61 2.97
C LEU A 202 8.58 22.50 1.76
N SER A 203 7.67 22.52 0.79
CA SER A 203 7.80 23.41 -0.36
C SER A 203 6.47 23.97 -0.85
N SER A 204 6.55 25.12 -1.50
CA SER A 204 5.49 25.71 -2.30
C SER A 204 6.11 26.68 -3.31
N GLU A 205 5.70 26.60 -4.58
CA GLU A 205 6.03 27.54 -5.67
C GLU A 205 7.37 28.31 -5.54
N GLY A 206 8.50 27.60 -5.64
CA GLY A 206 9.83 28.21 -5.64
C GLY A 206 10.41 28.52 -4.24
N GLU A 207 9.62 28.38 -3.19
CA GLU A 207 10.04 28.42 -1.80
C GLU A 207 10.18 27.00 -1.23
N ASN A 208 11.19 26.80 -0.40
CA ASN A 208 11.38 25.57 0.36
C ASN A 208 11.91 25.88 1.76
N ASP A 209 11.57 25.00 2.69
CA ASP A 209 12.16 24.94 4.01
C ASP A 209 12.52 23.49 4.32
N LYS A 210 13.66 23.29 4.97
CA LYS A 210 14.16 21.95 5.29
C LYS A 210 14.78 21.95 6.67
N GLY A 211 14.62 20.84 7.37
CA GLY A 211 15.17 20.70 8.70
C GLY A 211 15.08 19.29 9.22
N SER A 212 15.36 19.16 10.50
CA SER A 212 15.31 17.88 11.18
C SER A 212 14.88 18.03 12.63
N PHE A 213 14.24 17.00 13.16
CA PHE A 213 13.91 16.88 14.57
C PHE A 213 13.99 15.41 15.03
N LYS A 214 13.87 15.19 16.34
CA LYS A 214 13.85 13.85 16.92
C LYS A 214 12.43 13.31 16.91
N LEU A 215 12.26 12.07 16.48
CA LEU A 215 10.97 11.40 16.51
C LEU A 215 10.48 11.29 17.96
N SER A 216 9.25 11.73 18.18
CA SER A 216 8.54 11.64 19.45
C SER A 216 7.05 11.49 19.20
N ASP A 217 6.34 10.86 20.12
CA ASP A 217 4.87 10.76 20.06
C ASP A 217 4.17 12.12 20.27
N GLU A 218 4.89 13.13 20.77
CA GLU A 218 4.38 14.50 20.88
C GLU A 218 4.35 15.19 19.50
N PRO A 219 3.27 15.94 19.18
CA PRO A 219 3.18 16.67 17.92
C PRO A 219 4.29 17.70 17.78
N LYS A 220 4.87 17.78 16.58
CA LYS A 220 5.92 18.76 16.26
C LYS A 220 5.39 19.84 15.32
N ILE A 221 5.41 21.09 15.77
CA ILE A 221 5.08 22.24 14.92
C ILE A 221 6.35 22.80 14.30
N ILE A 222 6.36 22.96 12.97
CA ILE A 222 7.38 23.67 12.21
C ILE A 222 6.72 24.90 11.58
N SER A 223 7.20 26.09 11.94
CA SER A 223 6.73 27.34 11.36
C SER A 223 7.51 27.68 10.10
N THR A 224 6.80 28.02 9.03
CA THR A 224 7.34 28.40 7.72
C THR A 224 6.92 29.83 7.37
N ARG A 225 7.60 30.44 6.39
CA ARG A 225 7.23 31.78 5.88
C ARG A 225 6.17 31.76 4.77
N PHE A 226 5.83 30.56 4.31
CA PHE A 226 4.93 30.28 3.20
C PHE A 226 3.98 29.14 3.57
N ASP A 227 2.89 28.97 2.82
CA ASP A 227 1.92 27.88 3.00
C ASP A 227 2.30 26.69 2.12
N PRO A 228 2.85 25.60 2.71
CA PRO A 228 3.34 24.47 1.92
C PRO A 228 2.20 23.77 1.16
N ASP A 229 2.44 23.42 -0.11
CA ASP A 229 1.59 22.48 -0.88
C ASP A 229 2.23 21.11 -1.04
N TYR A 230 3.48 20.95 -0.64
CA TYR A 230 4.21 19.69 -0.71
C TYR A 230 5.02 19.46 0.55
N MET A 231 5.12 18.18 0.92
CA MET A 231 5.99 17.71 1.98
C MET A 231 6.68 16.41 1.57
N GLU A 232 7.93 16.28 2.00
CA GLU A 232 8.66 15.03 2.07
C GLU A 232 9.20 14.86 3.51
N ILE A 233 9.03 13.66 4.08
CA ILE A 233 9.64 13.27 5.34
C ILE A 233 10.42 11.97 5.17
N SER A 234 11.53 11.86 5.88
CA SER A 234 12.28 10.61 6.01
C SER A 234 12.72 10.41 7.46
N ILE A 235 12.73 9.16 7.91
CA ILE A 235 13.16 8.77 9.25
C ILE A 235 14.43 7.93 9.11
N GLN A 236 15.49 8.36 9.80
CA GLN A 236 16.80 7.72 9.80
C GLN A 236 17.07 7.00 11.12
N HIS A 237 17.40 5.72 11.01
CA HIS A 237 17.88 4.90 12.12
C HIS A 237 19.35 4.54 11.85
N GLY A 238 20.26 5.31 12.44
CA GLY A 238 21.68 5.26 12.09
C GLY A 238 21.92 5.77 10.68
N GLU A 239 22.54 4.95 9.82
CA GLU A 239 22.80 5.28 8.41
C GLU A 239 21.66 4.85 7.48
N GLU A 240 20.66 4.12 7.98
CA GLU A 240 19.57 3.57 7.18
C GLU A 240 18.33 4.47 7.22
N VAL A 241 17.74 4.75 6.05
CA VAL A 241 16.39 5.32 5.97
C VAL A 241 15.39 4.19 6.19
N VAL A 242 14.60 4.31 7.25
CA VAL A 242 13.62 3.28 7.63
C VAL A 242 12.23 3.62 7.14
N PHE A 243 11.91 4.90 6.90
CA PHE A 243 10.60 5.34 6.43
C PHE A 243 10.74 6.60 5.58
N GLU A 244 9.94 6.71 4.52
CA GLU A 244 9.86 7.89 3.67
C GLU A 244 8.43 8.09 3.18
N GLU A 245 7.96 9.33 3.23
CA GLU A 245 6.66 9.73 2.73
C GLU A 245 6.73 11.05 1.97
N LYS A 246 5.97 11.12 0.89
CA LYS A 246 5.81 12.29 0.03
C LYS A 246 4.34 12.57 -0.14
N CYS A 247 3.89 13.78 0.22
CA CYS A 247 2.48 14.14 0.11
C CYS A 247 2.30 15.56 -0.42
N TYR A 248 1.16 15.78 -1.10
CA TYR A 248 0.70 17.09 -1.51
C TYR A 248 -0.50 17.53 -0.67
N PHE A 249 -0.52 18.78 -0.24
CA PHE A 249 -1.63 19.37 0.48
C PHE A 249 -2.63 19.96 -0.51
N VAL A 250 -3.91 19.56 -0.36
CA VAL A 250 -4.99 20.16 -1.15
C VAL A 250 -5.26 21.57 -0.62
N LYS A 251 -4.88 22.59 -1.41
CA LYS A 251 -5.10 24.00 -1.07
C LYS A 251 -6.55 24.45 -1.29
N SER A 252 -7.16 24.02 -2.39
CA SER A 252 -8.56 24.33 -2.70
C SER A 252 -9.19 23.28 -3.61
N ILE A 253 -10.51 23.12 -3.49
CA ILE A 253 -11.34 22.26 -4.33
C ILE A 253 -12.36 23.16 -5.01
N ASN A 254 -12.28 23.24 -6.35
CA ASN A 254 -13.24 23.98 -7.16
C ASN A 254 -14.33 23.01 -7.65
N ILE A 255 -15.56 23.20 -7.19
CA ILE A 255 -16.70 22.35 -7.58
C ILE A 255 -17.56 23.12 -8.56
N ASN A 256 -17.69 22.58 -9.77
CA ASN A 256 -18.55 23.11 -10.82
C ASN A 256 -19.74 22.17 -11.04
N MET A 257 -20.94 22.62 -10.70
CA MET A 257 -22.18 21.88 -10.90
C MET A 257 -22.96 22.44 -12.08
N LYS A 258 -23.40 21.55 -12.98
CA LYS A 258 -24.39 21.85 -14.01
C LYS A 258 -25.72 21.22 -13.60
N ILE A 259 -26.70 22.05 -13.26
CA ILE A 259 -28.04 21.62 -12.89
C ILE A 259 -28.91 21.70 -14.15
N ILE A 260 -29.45 20.56 -14.58
CA ILE A 260 -30.49 20.52 -15.62
C ILE A 260 -31.81 20.85 -14.95
N SER A 261 -32.21 22.12 -14.99
CA SER A 261 -33.44 22.59 -14.38
C SER A 261 -34.55 22.64 -15.42
N GLY A 262 -35.18 21.50 -15.70
CA GLY A 262 -36.36 21.42 -16.57
C GLY A 262 -36.06 21.55 -18.06
N SER A 263 -37.13 21.70 -18.85
CA SER A 263 -37.03 21.85 -20.29
C SER A 263 -38.15 22.75 -20.83
N ILE A 264 -37.81 23.63 -21.76
CA ILE A 264 -38.75 24.52 -22.44
C ILE A 264 -39.22 23.83 -23.70
N LYS A 265 -40.53 23.61 -23.83
CA LYS A 265 -41.13 23.02 -25.04
C LYS A 265 -41.47 24.14 -26.03
N THR A 266 -40.84 24.12 -27.20
CA THR A 266 -41.12 25.03 -28.32
C THR A 266 -41.81 24.27 -29.46
N ASN A 267 -42.30 24.99 -30.46
CA ASN A 267 -42.98 24.39 -31.62
C ASN A 267 -42.04 23.49 -32.47
N SER A 268 -40.72 23.58 -32.28
CA SER A 268 -39.70 22.81 -32.99
C SER A 268 -39.05 21.71 -32.13
N GLY A 269 -39.42 21.56 -30.85
CA GLY A 269 -38.90 20.51 -29.98
C GLY A 269 -38.79 20.93 -28.52
N THR A 270 -38.17 20.09 -27.69
CA THR A 270 -37.94 20.38 -26.26
C THR A 270 -36.48 20.76 -26.05
N VAL A 271 -36.21 21.93 -25.48
CA VAL A 271 -34.85 22.41 -25.17
C VAL A 271 -34.62 22.33 -23.66
N PRO A 272 -33.61 21.57 -23.17
CA PRO A 272 -33.29 21.55 -21.75
C PRO A 272 -32.71 22.89 -21.28
N THR A 273 -33.15 23.35 -20.12
CA THR A 273 -32.59 24.55 -19.48
C THR A 273 -31.47 24.15 -18.53
N HIS A 274 -30.28 24.69 -18.78
CA HIS A 274 -29.10 24.47 -17.95
C HIS A 274 -28.87 25.70 -17.06
N SER A 275 -28.68 25.46 -15.77
CA SER A 275 -28.04 26.43 -14.88
C SER A 275 -26.72 25.85 -14.38
N SER A 276 -25.73 26.70 -14.16
CA SER A 276 -24.45 26.29 -13.59
C SER A 276 -24.20 27.05 -12.30
N SER A 277 -23.69 26.36 -11.29
CA SER A 277 -23.20 26.93 -10.05
C SER A 277 -21.77 26.46 -9.85
N SER A 278 -20.90 27.38 -9.46
CA SER A 278 -19.53 27.09 -9.05
C SER A 278 -19.33 27.58 -7.63
N PHE A 279 -18.63 26.80 -6.81
CA PHE A 279 -18.18 27.24 -5.51
C PHE A 279 -16.85 26.58 -5.19
N THR A 280 -16.01 27.30 -4.46
CA THR A 280 -14.67 26.87 -4.07
C THR A 280 -14.68 26.58 -2.58
N ILE A 281 -14.15 25.42 -2.20
CA ILE A 281 -13.91 25.04 -0.81
C ILE A 281 -12.39 25.09 -0.59
N GLY A 282 -11.92 25.94 0.34
CA GLY A 282 -10.48 26.19 0.56
C GLY A 282 -9.90 27.29 -0.35
N GLY A 283 -8.68 27.74 -0.06
CA GLY A 283 -8.03 28.91 -0.67
C GLY A 283 -7.81 30.05 0.32
N ASP A 284 -6.86 30.95 0.02
CA ASP A 284 -6.76 32.20 0.75
C ASP A 284 -7.96 33.06 0.41
N SER A 285 -8.78 33.35 1.42
CA SER A 285 -9.80 34.38 1.33
C SER A 285 -9.11 35.70 1.05
N GLU A 286 -9.27 36.23 -0.17
CA GLU A 286 -9.06 37.67 -0.44
C GLU A 286 -9.96 38.52 0.48
#